data_AF-A0A486XG58-F1
#
_entry.id   AF-A0A486XG58-F1
#
_cell.length_a   1.000
_cell.length_b   1.000
_cell.length_c   1.000
_cell.angle_alpha   90.00
_cell.angle_beta   90.00
_cell.angle_gamma   90.00
#
_symmetry.space_group_name_H-M   'P 1'
#
loop_
_entity.id
_entity.type
_entity.pdbx_description
1 polymer ?
#
loop_
_entity_poly.entity_id
_entity_poly.type
_entity_poly.pdbx_seq_one_letter_code
_entity_poly.pdbx_strand_id
1 'polypeptide(L)'
;MEKYSFVKVEKDGSFGFFLVNKEKSYAVIEKNLQLFQDLTGKKVCPRTLLQKSKPLKDCYASLITSLNNKIKEKEILNLQAAESYLCKISNREDIHEIVKDKLYYKIATTGAGEELKNTNNTPLISFRERALDGETLSENTSGVRISLSEMIPGLHKAYRV
;
A
#
# COMPACT_ATOMS: atom_id res chain seq x y z
N MET A 1 29.10 -8.12 -20.58
CA MET A 1 28.83 -6.84 -19.89
C MET A 1 27.34 -6.52 -20.05
N GLU A 2 26.56 -6.61 -18.98
CA GLU A 2 25.10 -6.46 -19.05
C GLU A 2 24.71 -4.98 -19.24
N LYS A 3 24.29 -4.66 -20.48
CA LYS A 3 23.88 -3.33 -20.96
C LYS A 3 22.63 -2.76 -20.28
N TYR A 4 21.93 -3.58 -19.49
CA TYR A 4 20.67 -3.21 -18.87
C TYR A 4 20.65 -3.55 -17.38
N SER A 5 19.83 -2.82 -16.62
CA SER A 5 19.47 -3.15 -15.24
C SER A 5 17.99 -2.93 -15.02
N PHE A 6 17.37 -3.82 -14.26
CA PHE A 6 16.00 -3.65 -13.80
C PHE A 6 15.98 -2.74 -12.58
N VAL A 7 15.22 -1.66 -12.66
CA VAL A 7 14.96 -0.75 -11.54
C VAL A 7 13.51 -0.95 -11.12
N LYS A 8 13.31 -1.48 -9.91
CA LYS A 8 11.98 -1.55 -9.31
C LYS A 8 11.53 -0.13 -8.95
N VAL A 9 10.38 0.30 -9.46
CA VAL A 9 9.76 1.58 -9.15
C VAL A 9 8.41 1.30 -8.51
N GLU A 10 8.09 2.05 -7.47
CA GLU A 10 6.86 1.90 -6.71
C GLU A 10 6.17 3.26 -6.54
N LYS A 11 4.87 3.30 -6.78
CA LYS A 11 4.01 4.47 -6.61
C LYS A 11 2.62 4.01 -6.17
N ASP A 12 2.09 4.67 -5.14
CA ASP A 12 0.73 4.46 -4.62
C ASP A 12 0.41 2.97 -4.34
N GLY A 13 1.38 2.26 -3.74
CA GLY A 13 1.24 0.83 -3.38
C GLY A 13 1.36 -0.16 -4.55
N SER A 14 1.63 0.31 -5.77
CA SER A 14 1.89 -0.53 -6.95
C SER A 14 3.36 -0.50 -7.34
N PHE A 15 3.95 -1.65 -7.71
CA PHE A 15 5.33 -1.72 -8.18
C PHE A 15 5.46 -2.29 -9.60
N GLY A 16 6.48 -1.84 -10.31
CA GLY A 16 6.89 -2.35 -11.62
C GLY A 16 8.40 -2.34 -11.79
N PHE A 17 8.92 -3.07 -12.77
CA PHE A 17 10.35 -3.09 -13.09
C PHE A 17 10.62 -2.34 -14.40
N PHE A 18 11.41 -1.27 -14.32
CA PHE A 18 11.91 -0.55 -15.49
C PHE A 18 13.22 -1.18 -15.95
N LEU A 19 13.25 -1.69 -17.18
CA LEU A 19 14.49 -2.10 -17.82
C LEU A 19 15.25 -0.84 -18.28
N VAL A 20 16.27 -0.45 -17.54
CA VAL A 20 17.07 0.75 -17.82
C VAL A 20 18.32 0.35 -18.57
N ASN A 21 18.48 0.90 -19.78
CA ASN A 21 19.77 0.86 -20.48
C ASN A 21 20.77 1.75 -19.72
N LYS A 22 21.88 1.15 -19.28
CA LYS A 22 22.92 1.83 -18.48
C LYS A 22 23.59 2.99 -19.23
N GLU A 23 23.53 3.01 -20.56
CA GLU A 23 24.09 4.09 -21.39
C GLU A 23 23.16 5.31 -21.47
N LYS A 24 21.85 5.14 -21.21
CA LYS A 24 20.84 6.21 -21.30
C LYS A 24 20.32 6.70 -19.93
N SER A 25 20.90 6.21 -18.83
CA SER A 25 20.43 6.47 -17.46
C SER A 25 20.48 7.95 -17.06
N TYR A 26 21.43 8.70 -17.62
CA TYR A 26 21.63 10.13 -17.34
C TYR A 26 20.41 10.99 -17.71
N ALA A 27 19.84 10.77 -18.88
CA ALA A 27 18.68 11.55 -19.35
C ALA A 27 17.41 11.27 -18.53
N VAL A 28 17.27 10.04 -18.00
CA VAL A 28 16.13 9.65 -17.16
C VAL A 28 16.24 10.27 -15.76
N ILE A 29 17.45 10.36 -15.20
CA ILE A 29 17.68 10.99 -13.89
C ILE A 29 17.48 12.50 -13.97
N GLU A 30 17.99 13.18 -15.00
CA GLU A 30 17.72 14.61 -15.20
C GLU A 30 16.23 14.88 -15.38
N LYS A 31 15.54 14.09 -16.20
CA LYS A 31 14.10 14.27 -16.46
C LYS A 31 13.22 14.08 -15.22
N ASN A 32 13.69 13.30 -14.22
CA ASN A 32 12.92 12.98 -13.03
C ASN A 32 13.56 13.50 -11.72
N LEU A 33 14.56 14.38 -11.82
CA LEU A 33 15.37 14.84 -10.68
C LEU A 33 14.52 15.44 -9.56
N GLN A 34 13.50 16.22 -9.92
CA GLN A 34 12.61 16.85 -8.95
C GLN A 34 11.84 15.80 -8.14
N LEU A 35 11.25 14.80 -8.81
CA LEU A 35 10.55 13.69 -8.17
C LEU A 35 11.45 12.96 -7.16
N PHE A 36 12.72 12.77 -7.49
CA PHE A 36 13.69 12.16 -6.58
C PHE A 36 14.05 13.05 -5.38
N GLN A 37 14.17 14.36 -5.59
CA GLN A 37 14.42 15.30 -4.49
C GLN A 37 13.23 15.37 -3.53
N ASP A 38 12.02 15.37 -4.07
CA ASP A 38 10.78 15.40 -3.30
C ASP A 38 10.62 14.13 -2.44
N LEU A 39 10.91 12.95 -3.00
CA LEU A 39 10.85 11.66 -2.29
C LEU A 39 11.91 11.53 -1.18
N THR A 40 13.08 12.12 -1.37
CA THR A 40 14.20 11.98 -0.42
C THR A 40 14.23 13.09 0.62
N GLY A 41 13.58 14.22 0.36
CA GLY A 41 13.65 15.43 1.19
C GLY A 41 15.05 16.08 1.18
N LYS A 42 15.92 15.70 0.24
CA LYS A 42 17.29 16.19 0.13
C LYS A 42 17.50 16.79 -1.26
N LYS A 43 18.08 17.99 -1.32
CA LYS A 43 18.55 18.58 -2.59
C LYS A 43 19.70 17.73 -3.14
N VAL A 44 19.40 16.88 -4.11
CA VAL A 44 20.40 16.08 -4.84
C VAL A 44 20.93 16.93 -5.99
N CYS A 45 22.18 17.37 -5.89
CA CYS A 45 22.83 18.15 -6.94
C CYS A 45 23.47 17.17 -7.96
N PRO A 46 23.03 17.17 -9.24
CA PRO A 46 23.47 16.18 -10.24
C PRO A 46 24.98 16.21 -10.48
N ARG A 47 25.63 17.37 -10.34
CA ARG A 47 27.11 17.48 -10.39
C ARG A 47 27.84 16.77 -9.25
N THR A 48 27.22 16.60 -8.07
CA THR A 48 27.86 15.95 -6.92
C THR A 48 27.80 14.41 -7.01
N LEU A 49 26.82 13.87 -7.75
CA LEU A 49 26.82 12.46 -8.20
C LEU A 49 27.94 12.18 -9.20
N LEU A 50 28.41 13.21 -9.91
CA LEU A 50 29.43 13.12 -10.98
C LEU A 50 30.87 13.39 -10.49
N GLN A 51 31.07 14.09 -9.37
CA GLN A 51 32.41 14.55 -8.94
C GLN A 51 32.95 13.93 -7.64
N LYS A 52 32.15 13.19 -6.86
CA LYS A 52 32.68 12.44 -5.71
C LYS A 52 32.83 10.97 -6.08
N SER A 53 34.07 10.50 -5.94
CA SER A 53 34.61 9.16 -6.21
C SER A 53 33.97 7.99 -5.44
N LYS A 54 32.69 8.08 -5.06
CA LYS A 54 31.90 6.89 -4.77
C LYS A 54 31.37 6.36 -6.10
N PRO A 55 31.64 5.09 -6.47
CA PRO A 55 31.00 4.46 -7.60
C PRO A 55 29.50 4.76 -7.58
N LEU A 56 28.88 5.14 -8.71
CA LEU A 56 27.43 5.38 -8.77
C LEU A 56 26.64 4.26 -8.09
N LYS A 57 27.14 3.02 -8.17
CA LYS A 57 26.64 1.82 -7.49
C LYS A 57 26.46 2.00 -5.97
N ASP A 58 27.39 2.65 -5.30
CA ASP A 58 27.36 2.86 -3.84
C ASP A 58 26.36 3.96 -3.45
N CYS A 59 26.20 4.98 -4.31
CA CYS A 59 25.16 6.00 -4.14
C CYS A 59 23.75 5.40 -4.32
N TYR A 60 23.55 4.53 -5.31
CA TYR A 60 22.29 3.79 -5.48
C TYR A 60 22.00 2.85 -4.30
N ALA A 61 23.00 2.08 -3.86
CA ALA A 61 22.83 1.19 -2.71
C ALA A 61 22.44 1.95 -1.44
N SER A 62 23.08 3.09 -1.19
CA SER A 62 22.74 3.97 -0.06
C SER A 62 21.34 4.55 -0.17
N LEU A 63 20.89 4.92 -1.37
CA LEU A 63 19.54 5.45 -1.60
C LEU A 63 18.48 4.37 -1.35
N ILE A 64 18.65 3.18 -1.94
CA ILE A 64 17.74 2.04 -1.74
C ILE A 64 17.68 1.63 -0.27
N THR A 65 18.83 1.60 0.41
CA THR A 65 18.87 1.32 1.86
C THR A 65 18.09 2.36 2.66
N SER A 66 18.27 3.65 2.36
CA SER A 66 17.53 4.72 3.04
C SER A 66 16.03 4.66 2.78
N LEU A 67 15.60 4.31 1.56
CA LEU A 67 14.18 4.13 1.23
C LEU A 67 13.59 2.94 1.98
N ASN A 68 14.28 1.80 1.97
CA ASN A 68 13.85 0.60 2.70
C ASN A 68 13.73 0.87 4.21
N ASN A 69 14.64 1.65 4.78
CA ASN A 69 14.55 2.03 6.20
C ASN A 69 13.31 2.89 6.48
N LYS A 70 13.02 3.88 5.63
CA LYS A 70 11.79 4.69 5.76
C LYS A 70 10.51 3.86 5.62
N ILE A 71 10.51 2.89 4.70
CA ILE A 71 9.38 1.96 4.52
C ILE A 71 9.18 1.15 5.81
N LYS A 72 10.26 0.55 6.35
CA LYS A 72 10.19 -0.21 7.61
C LYS A 72 9.73 0.62 8.79
N GLU A 73 10.22 1.86 8.92
CA GLU A 73 9.76 2.79 9.96
C GLU A 73 8.25 3.06 9.81
N LYS A 74 7.77 3.30 8.60
CA LYS A 74 6.34 3.50 8.33
C LYS A 74 5.51 2.24 8.60
N GLU A 75 6.00 1.06 8.25
CA GLU A 75 5.37 -0.23 8.55
C GLU A 75 5.19 -0.42 10.06
N ILE A 76 6.24 -0.15 10.85
CA ILE A 76 6.18 -0.24 12.32
C ILE A 76 5.14 0.72 12.88
N LEU A 77 5.16 1.99 12.45
CA LEU A 77 4.21 3.00 12.91
C LEU A 77 2.76 2.63 12.54
N ASN A 78 2.54 2.12 11.33
CA ASN A 78 1.22 1.67 10.88
C ASN A 78 0.72 0.47 11.69
N LEU A 79 1.60 -0.50 12.00
CA LEU A 79 1.25 -1.64 12.84
C LEU A 79 0.86 -1.20 14.25
N GLN A 80 1.66 -0.33 14.87
CA GLN A 80 1.36 0.22 16.20
C GLN A 80 0.04 1.00 16.23
N ALA A 81 -0.23 1.80 15.19
CA ALA A 81 -1.49 2.54 15.05
C ALA A 81 -2.68 1.58 14.88
N ALA A 82 -2.51 0.51 14.09
CA ALA A 82 -3.54 -0.51 13.90
C ALA A 82 -3.83 -1.26 15.20
N GLU A 83 -2.81 -1.76 15.90
CA GLU A 83 -2.96 -2.45 17.20
C GLU A 83 -3.66 -1.56 18.23
N SER A 84 -3.25 -0.29 18.31
CA SER A 84 -3.87 0.69 19.21
C SER A 84 -5.34 0.94 18.86
N TYR A 85 -5.66 1.03 17.56
CA TYR A 85 -7.03 1.19 17.11
C TYR A 85 -7.89 -0.05 17.41
N LEU A 86 -7.39 -1.26 17.11
CA LEU A 86 -8.08 -2.52 17.39
C LEU A 86 -8.37 -2.70 18.89
N CYS A 87 -7.40 -2.41 19.75
CA CYS A 87 -7.58 -2.44 21.21
C CYS A 87 -8.62 -1.41 21.69
N LYS A 88 -8.68 -0.24 21.06
CA LYS A 88 -9.70 0.77 21.38
C LYS A 88 -11.10 0.32 20.98
N ILE A 89 -11.25 -0.31 19.81
CA ILE A 89 -12.57 -0.69 19.30
C ILE A 89 -13.09 -2.00 19.88
N SER A 90 -12.22 -2.91 20.34
CA SER A 90 -12.62 -4.22 20.89
C SER A 90 -13.46 -4.10 22.18
N ASN A 91 -13.34 -2.99 22.89
CA ASN A 91 -14.08 -2.71 24.13
C ASN A 91 -15.44 -2.04 23.89
N ARG A 92 -15.85 -1.81 22.64
CA ARG A 92 -17.12 -1.16 22.33
C ARG A 92 -18.25 -2.20 22.23
N GLU A 93 -19.37 -1.92 22.88
CA GLU A 93 -20.53 -2.83 22.91
C GLU A 93 -21.14 -3.09 21.54
N ASP A 94 -21.03 -2.13 20.60
CA ASP A 94 -21.59 -2.21 19.25
C ASP A 94 -20.66 -2.87 18.23
N ILE A 95 -19.53 -3.41 18.68
CA ILE A 95 -18.50 -4.02 17.83
C ILE A 95 -18.33 -5.48 18.22
N HIS A 96 -18.38 -6.35 17.21
CA HIS A 96 -18.26 -7.78 17.35
C HIS A 96 -16.96 -8.26 16.73
N GLU A 97 -16.30 -9.20 17.41
CA GLU A 97 -15.04 -9.80 16.97
C GLU A 97 -15.30 -11.10 16.18
N ILE A 98 -14.75 -11.20 14.97
CA ILE A 98 -14.82 -12.41 14.12
C ILE A 98 -13.52 -13.20 14.19
N VAL A 99 -12.39 -12.48 14.17
CA VAL A 99 -11.05 -13.06 14.29
C VAL A 99 -10.34 -12.30 15.38
N LYS A 100 -9.93 -13.04 16.41
CA LYS A 100 -9.25 -12.50 17.59
C LYS A 100 -8.14 -11.52 17.20
N ASP A 101 -8.23 -10.31 17.76
CA ASP A 101 -7.27 -9.21 17.60
C ASP A 101 -7.01 -8.77 16.15
N LYS A 102 -7.91 -9.10 15.20
CA LYS A 102 -7.66 -8.91 13.75
C LYS A 102 -8.85 -8.43 12.94
N LEU A 103 -10.05 -8.95 13.20
CA LEU A 103 -11.23 -8.65 12.39
C LEU A 103 -12.42 -8.39 13.28
N TYR A 104 -12.96 -7.19 13.17
CA TYR A 104 -14.12 -6.71 13.88
C TYR A 104 -15.14 -6.17 12.89
N TYR A 105 -16.41 -6.20 13.26
CA TYR A 105 -17.49 -5.63 12.47
C TYR A 105 -18.54 -5.00 13.38
N LYS A 106 -19.34 -4.13 12.77
CA LYS A 106 -20.55 -3.54 13.36
C LYS A 106 -21.67 -3.64 12.35
N ILE A 107 -22.82 -4.14 12.77
CA ILE A 107 -24.03 -4.10 11.94
C ILE A 107 -24.62 -2.70 12.05
N ALA A 108 -24.60 -1.94 10.96
CA ALA A 108 -25.23 -0.63 10.89
C ALA A 108 -26.76 -0.75 10.68
N THR A 109 -27.15 -1.63 9.77
CA THR A 109 -28.55 -1.95 9.45
C THR A 109 -28.66 -3.43 9.14
N THR A 110 -29.59 -4.12 9.78
CA THR A 110 -29.86 -5.54 9.51
C THR A 110 -30.67 -5.67 8.21
N GLY A 111 -30.20 -6.50 7.28
CA GLY A 111 -30.95 -6.87 6.08
C GLY A 111 -31.95 -8.01 6.34
N ALA A 112 -32.96 -8.13 5.48
CA ALA A 112 -33.93 -9.24 5.50
C ALA A 112 -33.68 -10.28 4.38
N GLY A 113 -32.53 -10.20 3.71
CA GLY A 113 -32.17 -11.08 2.61
C GLY A 113 -31.57 -12.40 3.06
N GLU A 114 -31.30 -13.27 2.09
CA GLU A 114 -30.63 -14.55 2.34
C GLU A 114 -29.13 -14.36 2.63
N GLU A 115 -28.62 -15.20 3.53
CA GLU A 115 -27.19 -15.29 3.83
C GLU A 115 -26.40 -15.83 2.63
N LEU A 116 -25.19 -15.30 2.41
CA LEU A 116 -24.32 -15.69 1.31
C LEU A 116 -23.54 -16.97 1.64
N LYS A 117 -24.09 -18.14 1.27
CA LYS A 117 -23.54 -19.45 1.67
C LYS A 117 -22.49 -20.04 0.71
N ASN A 118 -22.47 -19.64 -0.56
CA ASN A 118 -21.62 -20.23 -1.60
C ASN A 118 -20.51 -19.25 -2.01
N THR A 119 -19.28 -19.73 -2.18
CA THR A 119 -18.15 -18.92 -2.69
C THR A 119 -18.39 -18.32 -4.07
N ASN A 120 -19.30 -18.89 -4.86
CA ASN A 120 -19.69 -18.38 -6.18
C ASN A 120 -20.78 -17.28 -6.11
N ASN A 121 -21.30 -16.96 -4.92
CA ASN A 121 -22.21 -15.84 -4.77
C ASN A 121 -21.49 -14.54 -5.17
N THR A 122 -22.17 -13.73 -5.97
CA THR A 122 -21.67 -12.45 -6.51
C THR A 122 -22.57 -11.30 -6.04
N PRO A 123 -22.56 -10.97 -4.73
CA PRO A 123 -23.36 -9.87 -4.20
C PRO A 123 -23.03 -8.55 -4.90
N LEU A 124 -24.04 -7.69 -5.03
CA LEU A 124 -23.85 -6.29 -5.40
C LEU A 124 -23.48 -5.51 -4.14
N ILE A 125 -22.29 -4.92 -4.11
CA ILE A 125 -21.75 -4.22 -2.94
C ILE A 125 -21.41 -2.79 -3.30
N SER A 126 -21.90 -1.85 -2.49
CA SER A 126 -21.40 -0.48 -2.44
C SER A 126 -20.53 -0.31 -1.21
N PHE A 127 -19.39 0.37 -1.33
CA PHE A 127 -18.42 0.50 -0.24
C PHE A 127 -17.71 1.84 -0.24
N ARG A 128 -17.14 2.17 0.92
CA ARG A 128 -16.14 3.22 1.09
C ARG A 128 -15.05 2.71 2.02
N GLU A 129 -13.82 2.69 1.53
CA GLU A 129 -12.64 2.33 2.27
C GLU A 129 -11.97 3.58 2.85
N ARG A 130 -11.62 3.53 4.13
CA ARG A 130 -10.90 4.60 4.81
C ARG A 130 -9.71 4.08 5.59
N ALA A 131 -8.63 4.84 5.58
CA ALA A 131 -7.53 4.66 6.52
C ALA A 131 -7.95 5.08 7.94
N LEU A 132 -7.11 4.74 8.93
CA LEU A 132 -7.39 5.01 10.35
C LEU A 132 -7.42 6.51 10.69
N ASP A 133 -6.78 7.35 9.88
CA ASP A 133 -6.83 8.81 9.99
C ASP A 133 -8.07 9.42 9.33
N GLY A 134 -8.91 8.60 8.69
CA GLY A 134 -10.14 9.01 8.02
C GLY A 134 -9.97 9.34 6.53
N GLU A 135 -8.75 9.31 5.99
CA GLU A 135 -8.49 9.47 4.55
C GLU A 135 -9.27 8.40 3.76
N THR A 136 -9.93 8.81 2.69
CA THR A 136 -10.64 7.87 1.81
C THR A 136 -9.67 7.31 0.79
N LEU A 137 -9.45 5.99 0.81
CA LEU A 137 -8.53 5.32 -0.09
C LEU A 137 -9.22 4.88 -1.39
N SER A 138 -10.48 4.44 -1.27
CA SER A 138 -11.29 3.97 -2.38
C SER A 138 -12.77 4.08 -2.04
N GLU A 139 -13.61 4.34 -3.03
CA GLU A 139 -15.06 4.30 -2.86
C GLU A 139 -15.78 3.86 -4.14
N ASN A 140 -16.88 3.14 -3.96
CA ASN A 140 -17.83 2.83 -5.00
C ASN A 140 -19.24 2.83 -4.41
N THR A 141 -19.98 3.90 -4.66
CA THR A 141 -21.36 4.05 -4.20
C THR A 141 -22.39 3.46 -5.17
N SER A 142 -22.03 3.30 -6.44
CA SER A 142 -22.89 2.80 -7.51
C SER A 142 -23.09 1.29 -7.47
N GLY A 143 -22.24 0.58 -6.73
CA GLY A 143 -22.30 -0.86 -6.56
C GLY A 143 -21.40 -1.60 -7.56
N VAL A 144 -20.79 -2.69 -7.11
CA VAL A 144 -20.02 -3.61 -7.94
C VAL A 144 -20.36 -5.04 -7.56
N ARG A 145 -20.46 -5.93 -8.56
CA ARG A 145 -20.58 -7.37 -8.32
C ARG A 145 -19.19 -7.97 -8.17
N ILE A 146 -18.93 -8.58 -7.03
CA ILE A 146 -17.66 -9.23 -6.72
C ILE A 146 -17.98 -10.63 -6.21
N SER A 147 -17.31 -11.65 -6.74
CA SER A 147 -17.45 -13.01 -6.20
C SER A 147 -16.89 -13.08 -4.79
N LEU A 148 -17.55 -13.80 -3.87
CA LEU A 148 -17.00 -14.04 -2.53
C LEU A 148 -15.57 -14.63 -2.58
N SER A 149 -15.24 -15.42 -3.62
CA SER A 149 -13.90 -15.97 -3.84
C SER A 149 -12.82 -14.95 -4.21
N GLU A 150 -13.21 -13.80 -4.74
CA GLU A 150 -12.30 -12.73 -5.19
C GLU A 150 -12.11 -11.64 -4.12
N MET A 151 -12.90 -11.70 -3.04
CA MET A 151 -12.80 -10.76 -1.95
C MET A 151 -11.55 -10.99 -1.11
N ILE A 152 -11.03 -9.90 -0.54
CA ILE A 152 -10.00 -9.99 0.48
C ILE A 152 -10.50 -10.86 1.65
N PRO A 153 -9.61 -11.62 2.33
CA PRO A 153 -10.03 -12.60 3.33
C PRO A 153 -10.89 -12.04 4.48
N GLY A 154 -10.63 -10.79 4.89
CA GLY A 154 -11.42 -10.13 5.94
C GLY A 154 -12.86 -9.88 5.52
N LEU A 155 -13.07 -9.38 4.31
CA LEU A 155 -14.40 -9.10 3.75
C LEU A 155 -15.19 -10.39 3.51
N HIS A 156 -14.52 -11.41 2.96
CA HIS A 156 -15.14 -12.73 2.75
C HIS A 156 -15.64 -13.36 4.07
N LYS A 157 -14.88 -13.23 5.16
CA LYS A 157 -15.31 -13.71 6.49
C LYS A 157 -16.48 -12.90 7.05
N ALA A 158 -16.47 -11.58 6.88
CA ALA A 158 -17.52 -10.70 7.40
C ALA A 158 -18.90 -10.95 6.75
N TYR A 159 -18.93 -11.36 5.47
CA TYR A 159 -20.19 -11.68 4.77
C TYR A 159 -20.80 -13.05 5.12
N ARG A 160 -20.17 -13.82 6.02
CA ARG A 160 -20.64 -15.12 6.49
C ARG A 160 -21.07 -15.10 7.96
N VAL A 161 -21.27 -13.90 8.53
CA VAL A 161 -21.73 -13.68 9.90
C VAL A 161 -23.17 -13.20 9.88
#